data_AF-A0A5C6A0Y6-F1
#
_entry.id   AF-A0A5C6A0Y6-F1
#
_cell.length_a   1.000
_cell.length_b   1.000
_cell.length_c   1.000
_cell.angle_alpha   90.00
_cell.angle_beta   90.00
_cell.angle_gamma   90.00
#
_symmetry.space_group_name_H-M   'P 1'
#
loop_
_entity.id
_entity.type
_entity.pdbx_description
1 polymer ?
#
loop_
_entity_poly.entity_id
_entity_poly.type
_entity_poly.pdbx_seq_one_letter_code
_entity_poly.pdbx_strand_id
1 'polypeptide(L)'
;MGVSTGFRDSNRDQRDATNGYRIGTQYHKGQKIMMVSAMDISTSALVAQRTRLNAISGNIANISSLVDENGNPNPYRARQVVFQTDETKGKGDAAGVKVSEILVDQSEPLYRYQPEHPLAIKEGEWEGYVAYPNIDLTTQMVDALETTRAYEANIGVIEISKDMSRQRLAILA
;
A
#
# COMPACT_ATOMS: atom_id res chain seq x y z
N MET A 1 59.25 29.14 -38.79
CA MET A 1 58.90 27.71 -38.83
C MET A 1 58.53 27.29 -37.41
N GLY A 2 57.44 26.64 -37.03
CA GLY A 2 56.42 25.85 -37.71
C GLY A 2 55.88 24.84 -36.66
N VAL A 3 54.84 25.26 -35.93
CA VAL A 3 53.79 24.57 -35.15
C VAL A 3 53.94 23.10 -34.67
N SER A 4 53.79 22.88 -33.35
CA SER A 4 53.01 21.78 -32.73
C SER A 4 52.99 21.93 -31.19
N THR A 5 51.89 22.45 -30.63
CA THR A 5 51.65 22.53 -29.19
C THR A 5 50.39 21.74 -28.84
N GLY A 6 50.58 20.58 -28.22
CA GLY A 6 49.52 19.71 -27.72
C GLY A 6 49.02 20.14 -26.33
N PHE A 7 47.71 20.03 -26.17
CA PHE A 7 46.85 20.47 -25.07
C PHE A 7 46.94 19.61 -23.78
N ARG A 8 46.59 20.27 -22.66
CA ARG A 8 46.17 19.80 -21.31
C ARG A 8 45.52 18.41 -21.22
N ASP A 9 45.85 17.64 -20.15
CA ASP A 9 44.90 17.05 -19.18
C ASP A 9 45.67 16.44 -17.96
N SER A 10 45.55 17.01 -16.76
CA SER A 10 44.72 16.57 -15.62
C SER A 10 45.11 15.24 -14.95
N ASN A 11 45.75 15.38 -13.78
CA ASN A 11 45.30 14.81 -12.51
C ASN A 11 44.57 13.45 -12.58
N ARG A 12 45.33 12.35 -12.68
CA ARG A 12 44.87 11.01 -12.32
C ARG A 12 45.96 10.22 -11.61
N ASP A 13 45.50 9.51 -10.58
CA ASP A 13 46.13 8.37 -9.93
C ASP A 13 47.22 8.62 -8.89
N GLN A 14 46.86 9.42 -7.87
CA GLN A 14 47.18 9.07 -6.49
C GLN A 14 45.98 8.38 -5.84
N ARG A 15 45.98 7.04 -5.76
CA ARG A 15 45.46 6.25 -4.61
C ARG A 15 46.11 4.86 -4.61
N ASP A 16 47.21 4.77 -3.89
CA ASP A 16 47.63 3.54 -3.22
C ASP A 16 46.51 3.10 -2.26
N ALA A 17 45.94 1.93 -2.50
CA ALA A 17 45.10 1.21 -1.53
C ALA A 17 45.49 -0.27 -1.58
N THR A 18 46.67 -0.56 -1.04
CA THR A 18 47.07 -1.91 -0.66
C THR A 18 46.30 -2.35 0.60
N ASN A 19 45.86 -3.61 0.55
CA ASN A 19 45.72 -4.51 1.68
C ASN A 19 44.46 -4.43 2.56
N GLY A 20 43.60 -5.46 2.43
CA GLY A 20 42.54 -5.73 3.38
C GLY A 20 41.37 -6.55 2.84
N TYR A 21 41.61 -7.71 2.21
CA TYR A 21 40.55 -8.67 1.88
C TYR A 21 40.04 -9.31 3.18
N ARG A 22 39.15 -8.61 3.89
CA ARG A 22 38.40 -9.17 5.02
C ARG A 22 37.28 -10.02 4.47
N ILE A 23 37.58 -11.30 4.24
CA ILE A 23 36.59 -12.38 4.17
C ILE A 23 35.85 -12.44 5.51
N GLY A 24 34.81 -11.63 5.65
CA GLY A 24 33.84 -11.75 6.71
C GLY A 24 33.14 -13.08 6.55
N THR A 25 33.50 -14.04 7.40
CA THR A 25 32.85 -15.34 7.53
C THR A 25 31.40 -15.07 7.91
N GLN A 26 30.49 -15.10 6.92
CA GLN A 26 29.06 -15.16 7.19
C GLN A 26 28.76 -16.52 7.80
N TYR A 27 28.81 -16.57 9.13
CA TYR A 27 28.18 -17.62 9.88
C TYR A 27 26.68 -17.59 9.56
N HIS A 28 26.26 -18.46 8.65
CA HIS A 28 24.86 -18.84 8.45
C HIS A 28 24.36 -19.48 9.75
N LYS A 29 23.99 -18.63 10.70
CA LYS A 29 23.45 -19.03 11.99
C LYS A 29 22.03 -19.54 11.76
N GLY A 30 21.95 -20.82 11.43
CA GLY A 30 20.85 -21.75 11.67
C GLY A 30 19.46 -21.25 11.31
N GLN A 31 18.96 -21.70 10.16
CA GLN A 31 17.68 -22.39 9.89
C GLN A 31 16.55 -22.43 10.97
N LYS A 32 16.39 -21.39 11.79
CA LYS A 32 15.43 -21.32 12.91
C LYS A 32 14.36 -20.23 12.72
N ILE A 33 14.35 -19.48 11.60
CA ILE A 33 13.64 -18.17 11.52
C ILE A 33 12.91 -17.91 10.18
N MET A 34 12.32 -18.91 9.52
CA MET A 34 11.47 -18.65 8.33
C MET A 34 9.97 -18.67 8.62
N MET A 35 9.51 -19.54 9.53
CA MET A 35 8.07 -19.72 9.77
C MET A 35 7.43 -18.66 10.66
N VAL A 36 8.14 -18.25 11.71
CA VAL A 36 7.67 -17.15 12.58
C VAL A 36 7.60 -15.85 11.76
N SER A 37 8.60 -15.63 10.89
CA SER A 37 8.62 -14.48 9.98
C SER A 37 7.46 -14.50 8.98
N ALA A 38 7.14 -15.66 8.37
CA ALA A 38 6.02 -15.78 7.44
C ALA A 38 4.68 -15.49 8.13
N MET A 39 4.48 -15.96 9.35
CA MET A 39 3.27 -15.70 10.13
C MET A 39 3.16 -14.23 10.56
N ASP A 40 4.25 -13.60 10.97
CA ASP A 40 4.28 -12.16 11.28
C ASP A 40 3.98 -11.29 10.05
N ILE A 41 4.51 -11.66 8.88
CA ILE A 41 4.23 -10.96 7.62
C ILE A 41 2.76 -11.15 7.23
N SER A 42 2.25 -12.39 7.22
CA SER A 42 0.84 -12.65 6.88
C SER A 42 -0.12 -11.97 7.84
N THR A 43 0.17 -11.93 9.15
CA THR A 43 -0.68 -11.21 10.12
C THR A 43 -0.68 -9.70 9.88
N SER A 44 0.49 -9.11 9.59
CA SER A 44 0.58 -7.68 9.22
C SER A 44 -0.22 -7.37 7.95
N ALA A 45 -0.15 -8.26 6.95
CA ALA A 45 -0.92 -8.17 5.72
C ALA A 45 -2.43 -8.32 5.95
N LEU A 46 -2.87 -9.24 6.82
CA LEU A 46 -4.28 -9.39 7.17
C LEU A 46 -4.85 -8.11 7.80
N VAL A 47 -4.10 -7.46 8.70
CA VAL A 47 -4.51 -6.19 9.30
C VAL A 47 -4.61 -5.10 8.23
N ALA A 48 -3.60 -4.99 7.36
CA ALA A 48 -3.58 -4.01 6.28
C ALA A 48 -4.76 -4.19 5.29
N GLN A 49 -4.99 -5.43 4.83
CA GLN A 49 -6.08 -5.73 3.89
C GLN A 49 -7.46 -5.58 4.53
N ARG A 50 -7.62 -5.88 5.84
CA ARG A 50 -8.86 -5.57 6.56
C ARG A 50 -9.15 -4.08 6.57
N THR A 51 -8.14 -3.24 6.78
CA THR A 51 -8.30 -1.78 6.74
C THR A 51 -8.69 -1.31 5.33
N ARG A 52 -8.08 -1.87 4.27
CA ARG A 52 -8.47 -1.59 2.89
C ARG A 52 -9.92 -1.99 2.59
N LEU A 53 -10.37 -3.16 3.05
CA LEU A 53 -11.78 -3.57 2.95
C LEU A 53 -12.73 -2.61 3.65
N ASN A 54 -12.37 -2.13 4.86
CA ASN A 54 -13.19 -1.16 5.57
C ASN A 54 -13.31 0.16 4.81
N ALA A 55 -12.22 0.65 4.20
CA ALA A 55 -12.25 1.85 3.37
C ALA A 55 -13.13 1.66 2.12
N ILE A 56 -12.96 0.54 1.40
CA ILE A 56 -13.78 0.20 0.23
C ILE A 56 -15.26 0.10 0.61
N SER A 57 -15.58 -0.59 1.71
CA SER A 57 -16.95 -0.71 2.21
C SER A 57 -17.55 0.66 2.56
N GLY A 58 -16.78 1.54 3.19
CA GLY A 58 -17.18 2.92 3.44
C GLY A 58 -17.47 3.70 2.16
N ASN A 59 -16.65 3.52 1.12
CA ASN A 59 -16.86 4.16 -0.18
C ASN A 59 -18.14 3.66 -0.85
N ILE A 60 -18.36 2.35 -0.88
CA ILE A 60 -19.58 1.75 -1.46
C ILE A 60 -20.83 2.21 -0.69
N ALA A 61 -20.78 2.23 0.64
CA ALA A 61 -21.91 2.65 1.48
C ALA A 61 -22.29 4.12 1.25
N ASN A 62 -21.31 4.97 0.94
CA ASN A 62 -21.52 6.41 0.77
C ASN A 62 -21.57 6.86 -0.71
N ILE A 63 -21.61 5.93 -1.68
CA ILE A 63 -21.65 6.25 -3.12
C ILE A 63 -22.84 7.13 -3.52
N SER A 64 -23.96 7.00 -2.80
CA SER A 64 -25.18 7.76 -3.02
C SER A 64 -25.35 8.91 -2.02
N SER A 65 -24.33 9.20 -1.19
CA SER A 65 -24.42 10.25 -0.18
C SER A 65 -24.13 11.62 -0.76
N LEU A 66 -25.15 12.47 -0.78
CA LEU A 66 -25.09 13.84 -1.32
C LEU A 66 -24.83 14.91 -0.26
N VAL A 67 -24.97 14.55 1.01
CA VAL A 67 -24.87 15.45 2.14
C VAL A 67 -23.81 14.98 3.13
N ASP A 68 -23.22 15.92 3.84
CA ASP A 68 -22.34 15.63 4.97
C ASP A 68 -23.15 15.32 6.25
N GLU A 69 -22.44 14.98 7.32
CA GLU A 69 -23.01 14.68 8.64
C GLU A 69 -23.80 15.86 9.25
N ASN A 70 -23.58 17.08 8.75
CA ASN A 70 -24.25 18.31 9.17
C ASN A 70 -25.42 18.70 8.25
N GLY A 71 -25.69 17.92 7.20
CA GLY A 71 -26.75 18.20 6.21
C GLY A 71 -26.36 19.22 5.14
N ASN A 72 -25.10 19.64 5.04
CA ASN A 72 -24.63 20.51 3.97
C ASN A 72 -24.42 19.72 2.67
N PRO A 73 -24.57 20.35 1.50
CA PRO A 73 -24.36 19.71 0.19
C PRO A 73 -22.87 19.54 -0.12
N ASN A 74 -22.17 18.74 0.70
CA ASN A 74 -20.80 18.34 0.50
C ASN A 74 -20.76 16.81 0.30
N PRO A 75 -20.65 16.31 -0.93
CA PRO A 75 -20.72 14.88 -1.21
C PRO A 75 -19.56 14.12 -0.58
N TYR A 76 -19.80 12.86 -0.26
CA TYR A 76 -18.76 11.99 0.28
C TYR A 76 -17.57 11.87 -0.69
N ARG A 77 -16.35 11.87 -0.14
CA ARG A 77 -15.11 11.69 -0.89
C ARG A 77 -14.53 10.31 -0.62
N ALA A 78 -14.12 9.62 -1.69
CA ALA A 78 -13.55 8.28 -1.61
C ALA A 78 -12.32 8.27 -0.69
N ARG A 79 -12.16 7.18 0.06
CA ARG A 79 -10.98 6.94 0.90
C ARG A 79 -10.13 5.83 0.31
N GLN A 80 -8.83 6.03 0.24
CA GLN A 80 -7.84 5.07 -0.26
C GLN A 80 -6.80 4.79 0.80
N VAL A 81 -6.41 3.52 0.95
CA VAL A 81 -5.44 3.10 1.96
C VAL A 81 -4.06 3.03 1.32
N VAL A 82 -3.09 3.72 1.91
CA VAL A 82 -1.69 3.68 1.49
C VAL A 82 -0.92 2.73 2.39
N PHE A 83 -0.29 1.74 1.78
CA PHE A 83 0.56 0.78 2.47
C PHE A 83 2.02 1.23 2.47
N GLN A 84 2.72 0.87 3.54
CA GLN A 84 4.16 1.03 3.66
C GLN A 84 4.78 -0.25 4.19
N THR A 85 6.01 -0.51 3.79
CA THR A 85 6.83 -1.58 4.35
C THR A 85 7.03 -1.36 5.85
N ASP A 86 6.86 -2.42 6.63
CA ASP A 86 7.15 -2.45 8.06
C ASP A 86 8.38 -3.34 8.30
N GLU A 87 9.55 -2.72 8.45
CA GLU A 87 10.81 -3.41 8.72
C GLU A 87 10.85 -4.04 10.14
N THR A 88 9.93 -3.67 11.02
CA THR A 88 9.82 -4.27 12.37
C THR A 88 9.10 -5.61 12.35
N LYS A 89 8.36 -5.90 11.28
CA LYS A 89 7.64 -7.15 11.04
C LYS A 89 8.39 -7.92 9.96
N GLY A 90 8.89 -9.11 10.28
CA GLY A 90 9.77 -9.88 9.41
C GLY A 90 11.25 -9.74 9.78
N LYS A 91 12.08 -10.70 9.36
CA LYS A 91 13.53 -10.71 9.61
C LYS A 91 14.29 -11.05 8.33
N GLY A 92 15.33 -10.27 8.03
CA GLY A 92 16.15 -10.45 6.82
C GLY A 92 15.51 -9.79 5.60
N ASP A 93 15.47 -10.51 4.47
CA ASP A 93 15.03 -10.00 3.16
C ASP A 93 13.50 -9.95 2.98
N ALA A 94 12.74 -10.28 4.03
CA ALA A 94 11.29 -10.32 4.01
C ALA A 94 10.72 -9.35 5.06
N ALA A 95 9.99 -8.34 4.59
CA ALA A 95 9.38 -7.31 5.42
C ALA A 95 7.85 -7.39 5.39
N GLY A 96 7.23 -7.03 6.50
CA GLY A 96 5.79 -6.95 6.65
C GLY A 96 5.23 -5.67 6.06
N VAL A 97 3.93 -5.48 6.25
CA VAL A 97 3.21 -4.30 5.74
C VAL A 97 2.43 -3.63 6.87
N LYS A 98 2.41 -2.31 6.84
CA LYS A 98 1.57 -1.49 7.71
C LYS A 98 0.78 -0.50 6.87
N VAL A 99 -0.32 -0.01 7.44
CA VAL A 99 -1.06 1.11 6.89
C VAL A 99 -0.34 2.39 7.27
N SER A 100 0.11 3.15 6.27
CA SER A 100 0.75 4.45 6.49
C SER A 100 -0.29 5.52 6.73
N GLU A 101 -1.28 5.60 5.85
CA GLU A 101 -2.30 6.64 5.87
C GLU A 101 -3.56 6.19 5.12
N ILE A 102 -4.69 6.82 5.43
CA ILE A 102 -5.92 6.73 4.66
C ILE A 102 -6.12 8.09 3.98
N LEU A 103 -5.83 8.16 2.69
CA LEU A 103 -5.98 9.37 1.89
C LEU A 103 -7.44 9.56 1.48
N VAL A 104 -7.89 10.82 1.54
CA VAL A 104 -9.16 11.22 0.96
C VAL A 104 -8.90 11.70 -0.46
N ASP A 105 -9.66 11.16 -1.42
CA ASP A 105 -9.59 11.53 -2.81
C ASP A 105 -9.87 13.03 -2.99
N GLN A 106 -9.02 13.69 -3.78
CA GLN A 106 -9.09 15.11 -4.11
C GLN A 106 -9.73 15.36 -5.48
N SER A 107 -10.15 14.31 -6.17
CA SER A 107 -10.85 14.40 -7.45
C SER A 107 -12.14 15.20 -7.32
N GLU A 108 -12.48 15.94 -8.37
CA GLU A 108 -13.70 16.72 -8.42
C GLU A 108 -14.95 15.80 -8.32
N PRO A 109 -16.01 16.24 -7.61
CA PRO A 109 -17.29 15.55 -7.60
C PRO A 109 -17.92 15.47 -9.00
N LEU A 110 -18.78 14.47 -9.21
CA LEU A 110 -19.52 14.32 -10.46
C LEU A 110 -20.76 15.21 -10.44
N TYR A 111 -20.81 16.21 -11.31
CA TYR A 111 -21.98 17.09 -11.42
C TYR A 111 -23.01 16.51 -12.39
N ARG A 112 -24.27 16.41 -11.94
CA ARG A 112 -25.40 16.00 -12.80
C ARG A 112 -26.49 17.07 -12.77
N TYR A 113 -26.89 17.54 -13.95
CA TYR A 113 -27.95 18.53 -14.10
C TYR A 113 -29.31 17.93 -13.72
N GLN A 114 -29.90 18.41 -12.62
CA GLN A 114 -31.19 18.00 -12.07
C GLN A 114 -31.85 19.19 -11.37
N PRO A 115 -32.47 20.11 -12.13
CA PRO A 115 -33.00 21.38 -11.59
C PRO A 115 -34.15 21.19 -10.59
N GLU A 116 -34.89 20.09 -10.69
CA GLU A 116 -36.00 19.75 -9.78
C GLU A 116 -35.53 19.08 -8.46
N HIS A 117 -34.22 18.89 -8.27
CA HIS A 117 -33.70 18.20 -7.10
C HIS A 117 -33.54 19.16 -5.89
N PRO A 118 -33.95 18.78 -4.66
CA PRO A 118 -33.88 19.67 -3.48
C PRO A 118 -32.47 20.16 -3.13
N LEU A 119 -31.46 19.34 -3.47
CA LEU A 119 -30.03 19.61 -3.27
C LEU A 119 -29.34 20.20 -4.52
N ALA A 120 -30.09 20.64 -5.52
CA ALA A 120 -29.51 21.34 -6.66
C ALA A 120 -28.87 22.65 -6.18
N ILE A 121 -27.70 22.96 -6.74
CA ILE A 121 -27.00 24.22 -6.48
C ILE A 121 -27.92 25.35 -6.95
N LYS A 122 -28.26 26.26 -6.03
CA LYS A 122 -29.21 27.37 -6.28
C LYS A 122 -28.55 28.62 -6.84
N GLU A 123 -27.23 28.73 -6.73
CA GLU A 123 -26.48 29.93 -7.09
C GLU A 123 -25.10 29.54 -7.67
N GLY A 124 -24.67 30.20 -8.76
CA GLY A 124 -23.34 30.04 -9.38
C GLY A 124 -23.37 29.42 -10.78
N GLU A 125 -22.18 29.18 -11.36
CA GLU A 125 -22.05 28.61 -12.73
C GLU A 125 -22.63 27.18 -12.86
N TRP A 126 -22.87 26.52 -11.74
CA TRP A 126 -23.43 25.18 -11.65
C TRP A 126 -24.90 25.16 -11.19
N GLU A 127 -25.64 26.24 -11.43
CA GLU A 127 -27.08 26.33 -11.10
C GLU A 127 -27.86 25.15 -11.70
N GLY A 128 -28.66 24.48 -10.86
CA GLY A 128 -29.44 23.30 -11.26
C GLY A 128 -28.64 21.99 -11.31
N TYR A 129 -27.34 21.99 -10.98
CA TYR A 129 -26.54 20.76 -10.85
C TYR A 129 -26.53 20.22 -9.43
N VAL A 130 -26.43 18.90 -9.32
CA VAL A 130 -26.22 18.17 -8.05
C VAL A 130 -24.83 17.54 -8.08
N ALA A 131 -24.06 17.75 -7.02
CA ALA A 131 -22.74 17.16 -6.87
C ALA A 131 -22.85 15.74 -6.27
N TYR A 132 -22.36 14.74 -7.00
CA TYR A 132 -22.30 13.35 -6.57
C TYR A 132 -20.88 12.95 -6.19
N PRO A 133 -20.72 12.01 -5.23
CA PRO A 133 -19.45 11.36 -4.98
C PRO A 133 -18.84 10.79 -6.27
N ASN A 134 -17.55 11.05 -6.49
CA ASN A 134 -16.80 10.42 -7.58
C ASN A 134 -16.30 9.04 -7.13
N ILE A 135 -17.22 8.06 -7.10
CA ILE A 135 -16.92 6.68 -6.72
C ILE A 135 -17.48 5.76 -7.79
N ASP A 136 -16.60 4.97 -8.42
CA ASP A 136 -17.01 3.92 -9.34
C ASP A 136 -17.23 2.61 -8.58
N LEU A 137 -18.49 2.17 -8.53
CA LEU A 137 -18.89 0.93 -7.88
C LEU A 137 -18.17 -0.30 -8.45
N THR A 138 -17.95 -0.33 -9.77
CA THR A 138 -17.34 -1.49 -10.43
C THR A 138 -15.89 -1.64 -9.98
N THR A 139 -15.14 -0.55 -9.97
CA THR A 139 -13.78 -0.48 -9.44
C THR A 139 -13.74 -0.86 -7.95
N GLN A 140 -14.64 -0.32 -7.11
CA GLN A 140 -14.68 -0.67 -5.69
C GLN A 140 -14.97 -2.16 -5.44
N MET A 141 -15.84 -2.78 -6.24
CA MET A 141 -16.13 -4.22 -6.12
C MET A 141 -14.94 -5.09 -6.56
N VAL A 142 -14.22 -4.69 -7.62
CA VAL A 142 -13.00 -5.38 -8.07
C VAL A 142 -11.92 -5.30 -6.99
N ASP A 143 -11.71 -4.12 -6.41
CA ASP A 143 -10.77 -3.92 -5.30
C ASP A 143 -11.16 -4.72 -4.06
N ALA A 144 -12.46 -4.82 -3.74
CA ALA A 144 -12.95 -5.65 -2.64
C ALA A 144 -12.66 -7.14 -2.88
N LEU A 145 -12.86 -7.61 -4.12
CA LEU A 145 -12.57 -8.98 -4.51
C LEU A 145 -11.07 -9.29 -4.43
N GLU A 146 -10.23 -8.40 -4.96
CA GLU A 146 -8.76 -8.50 -4.87
C GLU A 146 -8.33 -8.59 -3.41
N THR A 147 -8.84 -7.68 -2.57
CA THR A 147 -8.51 -7.62 -1.15
C THR A 147 -8.95 -8.87 -0.40
N THR A 148 -10.13 -9.40 -0.72
CA THR A 148 -10.64 -10.65 -0.11
C THR A 148 -9.77 -11.84 -0.50
N ARG A 149 -9.38 -11.97 -1.76
CA ARG A 149 -8.46 -13.04 -2.21
C ARG A 149 -7.09 -12.94 -1.54
N ALA A 150 -6.56 -11.74 -1.38
CA ALA A 150 -5.30 -11.52 -0.67
C ALA A 150 -5.41 -11.88 0.83
N TYR A 151 -6.56 -11.59 1.45
CA TYR A 151 -6.84 -11.97 2.84
C TYR A 151 -6.93 -13.50 2.99
N GLU A 152 -7.63 -14.18 2.09
CA GLU A 152 -7.72 -15.65 2.05
C GLU A 152 -6.36 -16.31 1.84
N ALA A 153 -5.55 -15.79 0.91
CA ALA A 153 -4.20 -16.29 0.66
C ALA A 153 -3.31 -16.19 1.90
N ASN A 154 -3.37 -15.07 2.64
CA ASN A 154 -2.61 -14.90 3.88
C ASN A 154 -3.08 -15.84 5.00
N ILE A 155 -4.38 -16.14 5.10
CA ILE A 155 -4.88 -17.18 5.99
C ILE A 155 -4.32 -18.55 5.60
N GLY A 156 -4.30 -18.88 4.30
CA GLY A 156 -3.71 -20.11 3.79
C GLY A 156 -2.25 -20.28 4.19
N VAL A 157 -1.43 -19.22 4.07
CA VAL A 157 -0.03 -19.23 4.50
C VAL A 157 0.11 -19.48 6.01
N ILE A 158 -0.79 -18.90 6.82
CA ILE A 158 -0.79 -19.11 8.27
C ILE A 158 -1.10 -20.58 8.62
N GLU A 159 -2.12 -21.17 8.02
CA GLU A 159 -2.46 -22.58 8.28
C GLU A 159 -1.35 -23.53 7.82
N ILE A 160 -0.75 -23.30 6.64
CA ILE A 160 0.42 -24.07 6.18
C ILE A 160 1.57 -23.95 7.19
N SER A 161 1.86 -22.73 7.66
CA SER A 161 2.94 -22.49 8.63
C SER A 161 2.71 -23.20 9.97
N LYS A 162 1.46 -23.26 10.41
CA LYS A 162 1.02 -23.96 11.62
C LYS A 162 1.14 -25.47 11.48
N ASP A 163 0.71 -26.04 10.35
CA ASP A 163 0.80 -27.47 10.08
C ASP A 163 2.26 -27.94 10.00
N MET A 164 3.10 -27.20 9.29
CA MET A 164 4.54 -27.50 9.24
C MET A 164 5.22 -27.37 10.61
N SER A 165 4.73 -26.48 11.49
CA SER A 165 5.24 -26.36 12.86
C SER A 165 4.81 -27.55 13.73
N ARG A 166 3.56 -28.00 13.61
CA ARG A 166 3.07 -29.21 14.29
C ARG A 166 3.81 -30.48 13.85
N GLN A 167 4.00 -30.65 12.54
CA GLN A 167 4.76 -31.79 11.98
C GLN A 167 6.20 -31.82 12.51
N ARG A 168 6.86 -30.66 12.60
CA ARG A 168 8.20 -30.57 13.18
C ARG A 168 8.21 -30.97 14.65
N LEU A 169 7.27 -30.49 15.46
CA LEU A 169 7.15 -30.88 16.86
C LEU A 169 6.90 -32.38 17.01
N ALA A 170 6.08 -32.98 16.13
CA ALA A 170 5.81 -34.42 16.14
C ALA A 170 7.02 -35.29 15.78
N ILE A 171 7.99 -34.78 15.02
CA ILE A 171 9.24 -35.50 14.67
C ILE A 171 10.31 -35.34 15.76
N LEU A 172 10.24 -34.26 16.55
CA LEU A 172 11.19 -33.94 17.63
C LEU A 172 10.82 -34.55 19.00
N ALA A 173 9.61 -35.10 19.14
CA ALA A 173 9.10 -35.75 20.35
C ALA A 173 9.23 -37.28 20.24
#